data_AF-A0A7C4ZFV3-F1
#
_entry.id   AF-A0A7C4ZFV3-F1
#
_cell.length_a   1.000
_cell.length_b   1.000
_cell.length_c   1.000
_cell.angle_alpha   90.00
_cell.angle_beta   90.00
_cell.angle_gamma   90.00
#
_symmetry.space_group_name_H-M   'P 1'
#
loop_
_entity.id
_entity.type
_entity.pdbx_description
1 polymer ?
#
loop_
_entity_poly.entity_id
_entity_poly.type
_entity_poly.pdbx_seq_one_letter_code
_entity_poly.pdbx_strand_id
1 'polypeptide(L)'
;MKPKLGVALLLMLISLVLGILCNVKLPFYETKVFFDNFVTVPPRGEPANFCNLTLEFDGKEDYHVTVEISYHQEPFFLDFWAVNETGYGLLESFISWGETFKEDYPDGRSFNLIKAYAKIINLTRPEKIELMNLESNITYCLTLLNFWDNQQSVWVKVEESYKIGTRTLLEPNFSTITIIAVTFFIGLYLTVSQKSAKAHRRRLKGFRYKSSFLLMKKIKEKHLPSI
;
A
#
# COMPACT_ATOMS: atom_id res chain seq x y z
N MET A 1 22.30 -27.93 26.36
CA MET A 1 21.72 -26.58 26.55
C MET A 1 20.22 -26.72 26.84
N LYS A 2 19.68 -26.06 27.88
CA LYS A 2 18.23 -26.10 28.16
C LYS A 2 17.54 -25.08 27.24
N PRO A 3 16.68 -25.48 26.29
CA PRO A 3 15.90 -24.51 25.54
C PRO A 3 15.05 -23.71 26.53
N LYS A 4 15.12 -22.38 26.46
CA LYS A 4 14.34 -21.49 27.34
C LYS A 4 12.89 -21.53 26.86
N LEU A 5 11.93 -21.50 27.79
CA LEU A 5 10.49 -21.44 27.51
C LEU A 5 10.13 -20.35 26.49
N GLY A 6 10.88 -19.24 26.49
CA GLY A 6 10.74 -18.15 25.53
C GLY A 6 10.95 -18.57 24.07
N VAL A 7 11.85 -19.52 23.78
CA VAL A 7 12.10 -19.98 22.40
C VAL A 7 10.90 -20.77 21.85
N ALA A 8 10.32 -21.63 22.68
CA ALA A 8 9.16 -22.43 22.29
C ALA A 8 7.92 -21.54 22.03
N LEU A 9 7.72 -20.54 22.89
CA LEU A 9 6.62 -19.58 22.75
C LEU A 9 6.81 -18.69 21.52
N LEU A 10 8.05 -18.24 21.25
CA LEU A 10 8.40 -17.46 20.07
C LEU A 10 8.12 -18.24 18.77
N LEU A 11 8.51 -19.52 18.70
CA LEU A 11 8.26 -20.35 17.51
C LEU A 11 6.77 -20.56 17.23
N MET A 12 5.95 -20.77 18.26
CA MET A 12 4.50 -20.86 18.11
C MET A 12 3.89 -19.52 17.68
N LEU A 13 4.41 -18.40 18.19
CA LEU A 13 3.96 -17.06 17.78
C LEU A 13 4.32 -16.77 16.32
N ILE A 14 5.53 -17.13 15.87
CA ILE A 14 5.95 -16.99 14.47
C ILE A 14 5.05 -17.83 13.56
N SER A 15 4.78 -19.09 13.92
CA SER A 15 3.88 -19.96 13.15
C SER A 15 2.46 -19.38 13.07
N LEU A 16 1.95 -18.84 14.18
CA LEU A 16 0.65 -18.17 14.21
C LEU A 16 0.62 -16.93 13.31
N VAL A 17 1.63 -16.07 13.38
CA VAL A 17 1.73 -14.86 12.55
C VAL A 17 1.82 -15.23 11.07
N LEU A 18 2.65 -16.20 10.70
CA LEU A 18 2.76 -16.69 9.33
C LEU A 18 1.44 -17.30 8.84
N GLY A 19 0.74 -18.04 9.70
CA GLY A 19 -0.59 -18.58 9.41
C GLY A 19 -1.64 -17.48 9.18
N ILE A 20 -1.62 -16.42 9.99
CA ILE A 20 -2.49 -15.25 9.80
C ILE A 20 -2.17 -14.55 8.47
N LEU A 21 -0.88 -14.35 8.15
CA LEU A 21 -0.46 -13.72 6.90
C LEU A 21 -0.87 -14.50 5.64
N CYS A 22 -1.04 -15.82 5.72
CA CYS A 22 -1.61 -16.62 4.64
C CYS A 22 -3.11 -16.40 4.43
N ASN A 23 -3.83 -15.87 5.44
CA ASN A 23 -5.27 -15.63 5.38
C ASN A 23 -5.62 -14.16 5.10
N VAL A 24 -4.71 -13.23 5.37
CA VAL A 24 -4.90 -11.81 5.06
C VAL A 24 -4.79 -11.61 3.56
N LYS A 25 -5.92 -11.24 2.93
CA LYS A 25 -6.01 -10.86 1.53
C LYS A 25 -5.89 -9.35 1.41
N LEU A 26 -4.99 -8.88 0.54
CA LEU A 26 -4.88 -7.48 0.17
C LEU A 26 -5.30 -7.28 -1.28
N PRO A 27 -5.90 -6.13 -1.62
CA PRO A 27 -6.14 -5.77 -3.01
C PRO A 27 -4.79 -5.68 -3.73
N PHE A 28 -4.72 -6.27 -4.91
CA PHE A 28 -3.56 -6.20 -5.78
C PHE A 28 -3.92 -5.38 -7.01
N TYR A 29 -3.08 -4.40 -7.32
CA TYR A 29 -3.29 -3.44 -8.38
C TYR A 29 -2.35 -3.72 -9.54
N GLU A 30 -2.86 -3.56 -10.74
CA GLU A 30 -2.05 -3.47 -11.95
C GLU A 30 -1.90 -1.99 -12.30
N THR A 31 -0.68 -1.59 -12.69
CA THR A 31 -0.36 -0.23 -13.13
C THR A 31 0.16 -0.30 -14.54
N LYS A 32 -0.38 0.54 -15.42
CA LYS A 32 0.03 0.65 -16.82
C LYS A 32 0.40 2.09 -17.13
N VAL A 33 1.60 2.28 -17.67
CA VAL A 33 2.13 3.57 -18.12
C VAL A 33 1.68 3.83 -19.56
N PHE A 34 1.04 4.97 -19.80
CA PHE A 34 0.61 5.40 -21.13
C PHE A 34 1.55 6.42 -21.76
N PHE A 35 2.13 7.28 -20.94
CA PHE A 35 3.03 8.34 -21.38
C PHE A 35 4.08 8.55 -20.31
N ASP A 36 5.34 8.70 -20.72
CA ASP A 36 6.47 8.95 -19.82
C ASP A 36 7.58 9.64 -20.62
N ASN A 37 7.50 10.97 -20.75
CA ASN A 37 8.44 11.73 -21.57
C ASN A 37 8.47 13.22 -21.21
N PHE A 38 9.46 13.92 -21.75
CA PHE A 38 9.51 15.38 -21.74
C PHE A 38 8.44 16.00 -22.65
N VAL A 39 7.85 17.08 -22.15
CA VAL A 39 6.89 17.93 -22.85
C VAL A 39 7.39 19.36 -22.78
N THR A 40 7.54 20.00 -23.93
CA THR A 40 7.81 21.44 -24.03
C THR A 40 6.48 22.17 -24.17
N VAL A 41 6.14 22.96 -23.15
CA VAL A 41 4.93 23.77 -23.08
C VAL A 41 5.23 25.15 -23.67
N PRO A 42 4.57 25.54 -24.77
CA PRO A 42 4.78 26.83 -25.42
C PRO A 42 4.34 27.99 -24.49
N PRO A 43 4.86 29.21 -24.73
CA PRO A 43 4.52 30.36 -23.91
C PRO A 43 3.11 30.91 -24.18
N ARG A 44 2.70 31.93 -23.40
CA ARG A 44 1.51 32.76 -23.65
C ARG A 44 0.18 32.00 -23.73
N GLY A 45 0.08 30.90 -22.99
CA GLY A 45 -1.14 30.13 -22.86
C GLY A 45 -1.43 29.24 -24.07
N GLU A 46 -0.49 29.05 -24.99
CA GLU A 46 -0.69 28.10 -26.10
C GLU A 46 -0.82 26.65 -25.56
N PRO A 47 -1.79 25.85 -26.04
CA PRO A 47 -2.02 24.51 -25.54
C PRO A 47 -1.00 23.49 -26.07
N ALA A 48 -0.24 22.86 -25.19
CA ALA A 48 0.55 21.67 -25.50
C ALA A 48 -0.23 20.39 -25.19
N ASN A 49 -0.85 19.78 -26.20
CA ASN A 49 -1.38 18.43 -26.07
C ASN A 49 -0.22 17.43 -26.14
N PHE A 50 -0.05 16.64 -25.09
CA PHE A 50 1.04 15.68 -24.99
C PHE A 50 0.57 14.23 -25.01
N CYS A 51 -0.71 13.95 -24.72
CA CYS A 51 -1.23 12.59 -24.68
C CYS A 51 -2.73 12.58 -24.91
N ASN A 52 -3.19 11.72 -25.83
CA ASN A 52 -4.61 11.39 -25.99
C ASN A 52 -4.87 10.05 -25.31
N LEU A 53 -5.73 10.04 -24.31
CA LEU A 53 -6.03 8.86 -23.51
C LEU A 53 -7.52 8.51 -23.62
N THR A 54 -7.81 7.30 -24.10
CA THR A 54 -9.17 6.74 -24.05
C THR A 54 -9.31 5.93 -22.77
N LEU A 55 -10.26 6.34 -21.93
CA LEU A 55 -10.46 5.73 -20.63
C LEU A 55 -11.40 4.55 -20.74
N GLU A 56 -10.94 3.36 -20.36
CA GLU A 56 -11.73 2.13 -20.40
C GLU A 56 -11.91 1.61 -18.97
N PHE A 57 -12.95 2.08 -18.28
CA PHE A 57 -13.25 1.66 -16.90
C PHE A 57 -14.09 0.37 -16.84
N ASP A 58 -14.69 -0.04 -17.96
CA ASP A 58 -15.70 -1.09 -17.98
C ASP A 58 -15.14 -2.41 -17.42
N GLY A 59 -15.70 -2.85 -16.29
CA GLY A 59 -15.29 -4.07 -15.59
C GLY A 59 -14.01 -3.94 -14.74
N LYS A 60 -13.42 -2.74 -14.61
CA LYS A 60 -12.25 -2.49 -13.74
C LYS A 60 -12.69 -1.90 -12.40
N GLU A 61 -12.43 -2.62 -11.31
CA GLU A 61 -12.65 -2.12 -9.95
C GLU A 61 -11.55 -1.14 -9.53
N ASP A 62 -11.92 -0.11 -8.77
CA ASP A 62 -10.98 0.84 -8.15
C ASP A 62 -9.99 1.43 -9.18
N TYR A 63 -10.55 1.88 -10.30
CA TYR A 63 -9.82 2.43 -11.43
C TYR A 63 -9.44 3.88 -11.17
N HIS A 64 -8.16 4.20 -11.37
CA HIS A 64 -7.59 5.53 -11.19
C HIS A 64 -6.70 5.87 -12.36
N VAL A 65 -6.76 7.12 -12.84
CA VAL A 65 -5.71 7.67 -13.71
C VAL A 65 -4.93 8.71 -12.92
N THR A 66 -3.62 8.61 -12.96
CA THR A 66 -2.73 9.56 -12.34
C THR A 66 -1.80 10.18 -13.37
N VAL A 67 -1.63 11.50 -13.27
CA VAL A 67 -0.65 12.29 -14.00
C VAL A 67 0.38 12.83 -13.02
N GLU A 68 1.63 12.48 -13.19
CA GLU A 68 2.76 13.05 -12.45
C GLU A 68 3.51 14.02 -13.35
N ILE A 69 3.69 15.25 -12.87
CA ILE A 69 4.39 16.31 -13.59
C ILE A 69 5.55 16.77 -12.72
N SER A 70 6.74 16.73 -13.29
CA SER A 70 7.97 17.15 -12.63
C SER A 70 8.77 18.09 -13.52
N TYR A 71 9.66 18.86 -12.90
CA TYR A 71 10.42 19.91 -13.56
C TYR A 71 11.89 19.81 -13.14
N HIS A 72 12.78 20.28 -14.01
CA HIS A 72 14.23 20.36 -13.73
C HIS A 72 14.77 21.80 -13.65
N GLN A 73 13.90 22.79 -13.83
CA GLN A 73 14.26 24.22 -13.90
C GLN A 73 13.87 24.96 -12.61
N GLU A 74 13.71 26.28 -12.65
CA GLU A 74 13.18 27.07 -11.54
C GLU A 74 11.69 26.74 -11.30
N PRO A 75 11.14 26.95 -10.08
CA PRO A 75 9.72 26.72 -9.84
C PRO A 75 8.82 27.62 -10.69
N PHE A 76 7.77 27.06 -11.28
CA PHE A 76 6.77 27.81 -12.04
C PHE A 76 5.36 27.21 -11.91
N PHE A 77 4.37 27.97 -12.38
CA PHE A 77 2.99 27.53 -12.44
C PHE A 77 2.64 27.08 -13.86
N LEU A 78 1.84 26.01 -13.95
CA LEU A 78 1.21 25.54 -15.18
C LEU A 78 -0.28 25.32 -14.95
N ASP A 79 -1.07 25.44 -16.00
CA ASP A 79 -2.45 24.97 -16.00
C ASP A 79 -2.51 23.62 -16.71
N PHE A 80 -3.06 22.61 -16.05
CA PHE A 80 -3.26 21.28 -16.60
C PHE A 80 -4.74 21.02 -16.86
N TRP A 81 -5.00 20.49 -18.06
CA TRP A 81 -6.33 20.24 -18.56
C TRP A 81 -6.41 18.82 -19.12
N ALA A 82 -7.41 18.05 -18.70
CA ALA A 82 -7.85 16.83 -19.37
C ALA A 82 -9.21 17.11 -19.99
N VAL A 83 -9.26 17.31 -21.30
CA VAL A 83 -10.47 17.71 -22.02
C VAL A 83 -10.78 16.72 -23.12
N ASN A 84 -12.06 16.47 -23.42
CA ASN A 84 -12.40 15.69 -24.60
C ASN A 84 -12.07 16.44 -25.91
N GLU A 85 -12.10 15.75 -27.05
CA GLU A 85 -11.73 16.34 -28.36
C GLU A 85 -12.49 17.63 -28.70
N THR A 86 -13.79 17.70 -28.38
CA THR A 86 -14.60 18.90 -28.59
C THR A 86 -14.11 20.06 -27.72
N GLY A 87 -13.79 19.80 -26.45
CA GLY A 87 -13.20 20.80 -25.56
C GLY A 87 -11.82 21.26 -26.03
N TYR A 88 -10.98 20.33 -26.50
CA TYR A 88 -9.63 20.63 -27.00
C TYR A 88 -9.68 21.60 -28.19
N GLY A 89 -10.55 21.34 -29.18
CA GLY A 89 -10.72 22.22 -30.34
C GLY A 89 -11.22 23.63 -30.00
N LEU A 90 -11.75 23.82 -28.79
CA LEU A 90 -12.23 25.12 -28.31
C LEU A 90 -11.25 25.79 -27.33
N LEU A 91 -10.15 25.14 -26.92
CA LEU A 91 -9.19 25.70 -25.97
C LEU A 91 -8.63 27.05 -26.42
N GLU A 92 -8.23 27.18 -27.69
CA GLU A 92 -7.76 28.47 -28.25
C GLU A 92 -8.80 29.59 -28.05
N SER A 93 -10.07 29.25 -28.26
CA SER A 93 -11.18 30.17 -28.06
C SER A 93 -11.53 30.43 -26.60
N PHE A 94 -11.08 29.60 -25.65
CA PHE A 94 -11.27 29.82 -24.21
C PHE A 94 -10.12 30.62 -23.60
N ILE A 95 -8.89 30.39 -24.05
CA ILE A 95 -7.70 31.15 -23.65
C ILE A 95 -7.87 32.63 -23.97
N SER A 96 -8.51 32.96 -25.11
CA SER A 96 -8.82 34.35 -25.47
C SER A 96 -9.81 35.05 -24.54
N TRP A 97 -10.53 34.32 -23.68
CA TRP A 97 -11.47 34.89 -22.69
C TRP A 97 -10.82 35.08 -21.31
N GLY A 98 -9.57 34.62 -21.11
CA GLY A 98 -8.60 35.02 -20.09
C GLY A 98 -9.04 34.97 -18.61
N GLU A 99 -9.99 35.82 -18.23
CA GLU A 99 -10.44 36.05 -16.86
C GLU A 99 -11.91 35.66 -16.63
N THR A 100 -12.78 35.78 -17.65
CA THR A 100 -14.23 35.48 -17.51
C THR A 100 -14.48 34.01 -17.21
N PHE A 101 -13.60 33.12 -17.68
CA PHE A 101 -13.70 31.68 -17.49
C PHE A 101 -13.14 31.19 -16.14
N LYS A 102 -12.35 32.02 -15.43
CA LYS A 102 -11.86 31.67 -14.08
C LYS A 102 -12.96 31.78 -13.02
N GLU A 103 -13.96 32.63 -13.24
CA GLU A 103 -15.13 32.74 -12.34
C GLU A 103 -16.16 31.64 -12.59
N ASP A 104 -16.30 31.20 -13.84
CA ASP A 104 -17.11 30.05 -14.28
C ASP A 104 -16.23 28.84 -14.63
N TYR A 105 -15.29 28.47 -13.74
CA TYR A 105 -14.61 27.17 -13.86
C TYR A 105 -15.71 26.11 -14.04
N PRO A 106 -15.67 25.25 -15.08
CA PRO A 106 -16.80 24.40 -15.42
C PRO A 106 -16.92 23.21 -14.45
N ASP A 107 -17.13 23.51 -13.18
CA ASP A 107 -17.53 22.58 -12.12
C ASP A 107 -19.05 22.26 -12.20
N GLY A 108 -19.65 22.38 -13.39
CA GLY A 108 -20.86 21.62 -13.73
C GLY A 108 -22.09 22.38 -14.24
N ARG A 109 -21.99 23.10 -15.38
CA ARG A 109 -23.04 23.41 -16.40
C ARG A 109 -22.52 24.48 -17.39
N SER A 110 -22.88 24.61 -18.67
CA SER A 110 -23.58 23.78 -19.68
C SER A 110 -23.01 24.11 -21.08
N PHE A 111 -21.86 23.55 -21.43
CA PHE A 111 -21.57 23.19 -22.81
C PHE A 111 -21.75 21.68 -22.85
N ASN A 112 -22.92 21.20 -23.27
CA ASN A 112 -23.35 19.79 -23.14
C ASN A 112 -22.41 18.73 -23.77
N LEU A 113 -21.35 19.17 -24.45
CA LEU A 113 -20.38 18.35 -25.14
C LEU A 113 -18.95 18.51 -24.60
N ILE A 114 -18.67 19.44 -23.68
CA ILE A 114 -17.31 19.66 -23.16
C ILE A 114 -17.19 18.96 -21.81
N LYS A 115 -16.30 17.96 -21.76
CA LYS A 115 -15.92 17.29 -20.52
C LYS A 115 -14.49 17.67 -20.23
N ALA A 116 -14.29 18.30 -19.09
CA ALA A 116 -13.01 18.88 -18.72
C ALA A 116 -12.72 18.58 -17.24
N TYR A 117 -11.46 18.26 -16.96
CA TYR A 117 -10.84 18.40 -15.66
C TYR A 117 -9.75 19.45 -15.82
N ALA A 118 -9.74 20.48 -14.98
CA ALA A 118 -8.76 21.56 -15.03
C ALA A 118 -8.17 21.81 -13.66
N LYS A 119 -6.86 22.01 -13.58
CA LYS A 119 -6.15 22.26 -12.33
C LYS A 119 -4.93 23.14 -12.55
N ILE A 120 -4.78 24.16 -11.72
CA ILE A 120 -3.54 24.93 -11.62
C ILE A 120 -2.52 24.13 -10.81
N ILE A 121 -1.34 23.96 -11.37
CA ILE A 121 -0.21 23.19 -10.82
C ILE A 121 0.86 24.18 -10.36
N ASN A 122 1.33 24.01 -9.14
CA ASN A 122 2.45 24.78 -8.61
C ASN A 122 3.69 23.89 -8.49
N LEU A 123 4.53 23.91 -9.53
CA LEU A 123 5.72 23.06 -9.63
C LEU A 123 6.88 23.64 -8.81
N THR A 124 6.73 23.59 -7.49
CA THR A 124 7.83 23.72 -6.51
C THR A 124 8.43 22.36 -6.13
N ARG A 125 7.73 21.30 -6.50
CA ARG A 125 8.11 19.88 -6.36
C ARG A 125 7.32 19.08 -7.41
N PRO A 126 7.71 17.82 -7.69
CA PRO A 126 6.87 16.94 -8.50
C PRO A 126 5.45 16.90 -7.95
N GLU A 127 4.47 17.10 -8.83
CA GLU A 127 3.05 17.10 -8.48
C GLU A 127 2.37 15.88 -9.09
N LYS A 128 1.63 15.15 -8.25
CA LYS A 128 0.86 13.97 -8.63
C LYS A 128 -0.63 14.33 -8.59
N ILE A 129 -1.31 14.17 -9.72
CA ILE A 129 -2.69 14.59 -9.95
C ILE A 129 -3.51 13.37 -10.31
N GLU A 130 -4.49 13.06 -9.49
CA GLU A 130 -5.47 12.01 -9.77
C GLU A 130 -6.63 12.61 -10.56
N LEU A 131 -6.89 12.05 -11.75
CA LEU A 131 -7.99 12.50 -12.59
C LEU A 131 -9.30 11.93 -12.07
N MET A 132 -10.23 12.81 -11.73
CA MET A 132 -11.53 12.46 -11.17
C MET A 132 -12.66 12.90 -12.11
N ASN A 133 -13.83 12.30 -11.96
CA ASN A 133 -15.05 12.64 -12.72
C ASN A 133 -14.91 12.52 -14.24
N LEU A 134 -14.01 11.67 -14.71
CA LEU A 134 -13.91 11.35 -16.14
C LEU A 134 -14.89 10.23 -16.49
N GLU A 135 -15.30 10.18 -17.75
CA GLU A 135 -16.26 9.21 -18.25
C GLU A 135 -15.59 8.10 -19.08
N SER A 136 -16.16 6.89 -19.00
CA SER A 136 -15.67 5.72 -19.74
C SER A 136 -15.90 5.89 -21.24
N ASN A 137 -15.05 5.27 -22.05
CA ASN A 137 -15.12 5.21 -23.51
C ASN A 137 -15.07 6.59 -24.20
N ILE A 138 -14.43 7.57 -23.55
CA ILE A 138 -14.18 8.91 -24.11
C ILE A 138 -12.68 9.15 -24.18
N THR A 139 -12.24 9.72 -25.31
CA THR A 139 -10.86 10.16 -25.51
C THR A 139 -10.68 11.56 -24.93
N TYR A 140 -9.74 11.67 -24.01
CA TYR A 140 -9.31 12.93 -23.40
C TYR A 140 -7.94 13.34 -23.94
N CYS A 141 -7.83 14.57 -24.41
CA CYS A 141 -6.60 15.28 -24.70
C CYS A 141 -6.04 15.87 -23.40
N LEU A 142 -4.92 15.33 -22.94
CA LEU A 142 -4.18 15.85 -21.80
C LEU A 142 -3.28 16.98 -22.28
N THR A 143 -3.52 18.17 -21.74
CA THR A 143 -2.97 19.43 -22.22
C THR A 143 -2.33 20.20 -21.08
N LEU A 144 -1.17 20.79 -21.35
CA LEU A 144 -0.53 21.77 -20.47
C LEU A 144 -0.56 23.15 -21.11
N LEU A 145 -0.74 24.15 -20.27
CA LEU A 145 -0.77 25.56 -20.62
C LEU A 145 0.22 26.30 -19.74
N ASN A 146 0.96 27.22 -20.35
CA ASN A 146 1.97 28.03 -19.69
C ASN A 146 1.74 29.50 -20.05
N PHE A 147 1.42 30.33 -19.07
CA PHE A 147 1.14 31.75 -19.28
C PHE A 147 2.38 32.65 -19.15
N TRP A 148 3.57 32.07 -18.99
CA TRP A 148 4.82 32.81 -19.00
C TRP A 148 5.27 33.13 -20.44
N ASP A 149 6.14 34.12 -20.58
CA ASP A 149 6.70 34.52 -21.88
C ASP A 149 7.69 33.51 -22.47
N ASN A 150 8.31 32.69 -21.61
CA ASN A 150 9.27 31.66 -22.02
C ASN A 150 8.60 30.29 -22.00
N GLN A 151 8.96 29.44 -22.97
CA GLN A 151 8.55 28.03 -22.98
C GLN A 151 9.08 27.30 -21.73
N GLN A 152 8.31 26.33 -21.24
CA GLN A 152 8.68 25.53 -20.07
C GLN A 152 8.84 24.07 -20.48
N SER A 153 9.85 23.38 -19.94
CA SER A 153 10.03 21.95 -20.20
C SER A 153 9.77 21.17 -18.92
N VAL A 154 8.83 20.23 -18.98
CA VAL A 154 8.45 19.36 -17.87
C VAL A 154 8.56 17.90 -18.27
N TRP A 155 8.84 17.04 -17.31
CA TRP A 155 8.68 15.60 -17.48
C TRP A 155 7.29 15.21 -17.03
N VAL A 156 6.55 14.51 -17.88
CA VAL A 156 5.17 14.10 -17.62
C VAL A 156 5.07 12.60 -17.70
N LYS A 157 4.41 12.02 -16.70
CA LYS A 157 4.11 10.59 -16.63
C LYS A 157 2.62 10.38 -16.40
N VAL A 158 1.99 9.55 -17.22
CA VAL A 158 0.55 9.22 -17.15
C VAL A 158 0.41 7.73 -16.95
N GLU A 159 -0.29 7.34 -15.89
CA GLU A 159 -0.52 5.93 -15.54
C GLU A 159 -1.99 5.69 -15.22
N GLU A 160 -2.53 4.54 -15.61
CA GLU A 160 -3.72 3.99 -14.98
C GLU A 160 -3.34 2.94 -13.94
N SER A 161 -4.16 2.83 -12.91
CA SER A 161 -4.10 1.74 -11.95
C SER A 161 -5.50 1.20 -11.67
N TYR A 162 -5.64 -0.12 -11.63
CA TYR A 162 -6.91 -0.77 -11.30
C TYR A 162 -6.67 -2.06 -10.53
N LYS A 163 -7.67 -2.46 -9.75
CA LYS A 163 -7.62 -3.68 -8.96
C LYS A 163 -7.86 -4.90 -9.85
N ILE A 164 -6.90 -5.80 -9.91
CA ILE A 164 -7.02 -7.07 -10.67
C ILE A 164 -7.47 -8.25 -9.82
N GLY A 165 -7.56 -8.07 -8.51
CA GLY A 165 -8.04 -9.08 -7.60
C GLY A 165 -7.52 -8.90 -6.18
N THR A 166 -7.56 -9.98 -5.41
CA THR A 166 -6.97 -10.02 -4.08
C THR A 166 -5.94 -11.14 -4.02
N ARG A 167 -4.76 -10.83 -3.47
CA ARG A 167 -3.71 -11.81 -3.22
C ARG A 167 -3.44 -11.89 -1.73
N THR A 168 -3.03 -13.07 -1.26
CA THR A 168 -2.61 -13.23 0.13
C THR A 168 -1.24 -12.61 0.32
N LEU A 169 -0.99 -12.01 1.49
CA LEU A 169 0.32 -11.42 1.82
C LEU A 169 1.46 -12.44 1.74
N LEU A 170 1.15 -13.67 2.12
CA LEU A 170 2.01 -14.82 1.92
C LEU A 170 1.27 -15.84 1.06
N GLU A 171 1.83 -16.22 -0.09
CA GLU A 171 1.25 -17.28 -0.91
C GLU A 171 1.37 -18.62 -0.17
N PRO A 172 0.25 -19.37 0.01
CA PRO A 172 0.30 -20.71 0.56
C PRO A 172 0.87 -21.65 -0.49
N ASN A 173 2.18 -21.83 -0.48
CA ASN A 173 2.89 -22.83 -1.27
C ASN A 173 3.45 -23.92 -0.35
N PHE A 174 3.93 -25.01 -0.95
CA PHE A 174 4.40 -26.16 -0.18
C PHE A 174 5.49 -25.77 0.82
N SER A 175 6.36 -24.84 0.45
CA SER A 175 7.44 -24.32 1.29
C SER A 175 6.92 -23.53 2.49
N THR A 176 6.01 -22.57 2.30
CA THR A 176 5.47 -21.74 3.39
C THR A 176 4.66 -22.57 4.37
N ILE A 177 3.84 -23.50 3.87
CA ILE A 177 3.11 -24.47 4.71
C ILE A 177 4.09 -25.34 5.51
N THR A 178 5.15 -25.83 4.88
CA THR A 178 6.18 -26.64 5.55
C THR A 178 6.88 -25.86 6.65
N ILE A 179 7.24 -24.60 6.41
CA ILE A 179 7.86 -23.72 7.43
C ILE A 179 6.91 -23.51 8.61
N ILE A 180 5.63 -23.21 8.35
CA ILE A 180 4.60 -23.03 9.39
C ILE A 180 4.45 -24.31 10.22
N ALA A 181 4.36 -25.47 9.57
CA ALA A 181 4.20 -26.76 10.23
C ALA A 181 5.45 -27.11 11.07
N VAL A 182 6.65 -27.01 10.51
CA VAL A 182 7.90 -27.34 11.21
C VAL A 182 8.10 -26.42 12.42
N THR A 183 7.92 -25.11 12.25
CA THR A 183 8.04 -24.15 13.36
C THR A 183 7.00 -24.42 14.46
N PHE A 184 5.77 -24.77 14.09
CA PHE A 184 4.72 -25.17 15.02
C PHE A 184 5.10 -26.44 15.80
N PHE A 185 5.46 -27.52 15.09
CA PHE A 185 5.78 -28.81 15.71
C PHE A 185 7.02 -28.75 16.60
N ILE A 186 8.06 -28.01 16.20
CA ILE A 186 9.24 -27.78 17.06
C ILE A 186 8.82 -27.00 18.32
N GLY A 187 8.03 -25.93 18.17
CA GLY A 187 7.52 -25.13 19.30
C GLY A 187 6.67 -25.95 20.26
N LEU A 188 5.77 -26.79 19.73
CA LEU A 188 4.93 -27.69 20.52
C LEU A 188 5.78 -28.73 21.26
N TYR A 189 6.70 -29.41 20.57
CA TYR A 189 7.60 -30.40 21.16
C TYR A 189 8.42 -29.82 22.31
N LEU A 190 9.01 -28.64 22.11
CA LEU A 190 9.77 -27.94 23.16
C LEU A 190 8.88 -27.59 24.36
N THR A 191 7.62 -27.20 24.12
CA THR A 191 6.66 -26.85 25.17
C THR A 191 6.27 -28.07 26.01
N VAL A 192 5.95 -29.20 25.35
CA VAL A 192 5.58 -30.47 26.02
C VAL A 192 6.75 -31.05 26.80
N SER A 193 7.94 -31.12 26.18
CA SER A 193 9.16 -31.61 26.82
C SER A 193 9.52 -30.80 28.06
N GLN A 194 9.39 -29.46 28.02
CA GLN A 194 9.63 -28.61 29.18
C GLN A 194 8.58 -28.77 30.28
N LYS A 195 7.29 -28.93 29.95
CA LYS A 195 6.23 -29.23 30.93
C LYS A 195 6.51 -30.58 31.62
N SER A 196 6.85 -31.62 30.85
CA SER A 196 7.22 -32.93 31.37
C SER A 196 8.45 -32.86 32.28
N ALA A 197 9.51 -32.17 31.87
CA ALA A 197 10.72 -31.98 32.68
C ALA A 197 10.46 -31.20 33.98
N LYS A 198 9.60 -30.17 33.95
CA LYS A 198 9.18 -29.44 35.16
C LYS A 198 8.35 -30.33 36.09
N ALA A 199 7.41 -31.11 35.55
CA ALA A 199 6.60 -32.05 36.33
C ALA A 199 7.46 -33.14 36.99
N HIS A 200 8.40 -33.71 36.25
CA HIS A 200 9.34 -34.70 36.77
C HIS A 200 10.24 -34.12 37.88
N ARG A 201 10.78 -32.90 37.73
CA ARG A 201 11.52 -32.21 38.80
C ARG A 201 10.67 -31.91 40.03
N ARG A 202 9.39 -31.54 39.87
CA ARG A 202 8.47 -31.34 41.00
C ARG A 202 8.22 -32.64 41.75
N ARG A 203 8.01 -33.76 41.04
CA ARG A 203 7.89 -35.09 41.64
C ARG A 203 9.18 -35.48 42.40
N LEU A 204 10.35 -35.28 41.81
CA LEU A 204 11.63 -35.56 42.48
C LEU A 204 11.85 -34.69 43.73
N LYS A 205 11.53 -33.40 43.69
CA LYS A 205 11.59 -32.53 44.88
C LYS A 205 10.59 -32.97 45.96
N GLY A 206 9.38 -33.34 45.57
CA GLY A 206 8.36 -33.88 46.49
C GLY A 206 8.80 -35.19 47.15
N PHE A 207 9.39 -36.12 46.38
CA PHE A 207 9.99 -37.34 46.92
C PHE A 207 11.12 -37.05 47.90
N ARG A 208 12.02 -36.12 47.55
CA ARG A 208 13.16 -35.76 48.40
C ARG A 208 12.71 -35.11 49.73
N TYR A 209 11.71 -34.24 49.69
CA TYR A 209 11.08 -33.69 50.90
C TYR A 209 10.42 -34.77 51.75
N LYS A 210 9.69 -35.70 51.13
CA LYS A 210 8.99 -36.79 51.83
C LYS A 210 9.98 -37.79 52.46
N SER A 211 11.07 -38.11 51.77
CA SER A 211 12.15 -38.95 52.32
C SER A 211 12.88 -38.27 53.47
N SER A 212 13.18 -36.97 53.37
CA SER A 212 13.82 -36.20 54.45
C SER A 212 12.92 -36.09 55.68
N PHE A 213 11.62 -35.88 55.47
CA PHE A 213 10.63 -35.85 56.55
C PHE A 213 10.50 -37.21 57.27
N LEU A 214 10.46 -38.31 56.53
CA LEU A 214 10.43 -39.67 57.10
C LEU A 214 11.72 -40.00 57.87
N LEU A 215 12.88 -39.52 57.40
CA LEU A 215 14.16 -39.68 58.08
C LEU A 215 14.19 -38.88 59.40
N MET A 216 13.74 -37.63 59.39
CA MET A 216 13.61 -36.81 60.61
C MET A 216 12.61 -37.41 61.60
N LYS A 217 11.48 -37.97 61.14
CA LYS A 217 10.50 -38.63 61.99
C LYS A 217 11.08 -39.87 62.69
N LYS A 218 11.82 -40.72 61.95
CA LYS A 218 12.52 -41.88 62.52
C LYS A 218 13.57 -41.51 63.56
N ILE A 219 14.29 -40.40 63.37
CA ILE A 219 15.28 -39.91 64.35
C ILE A 219 14.56 -39.42 65.61
N LYS A 220 13.42 -38.76 65.47
CA LYS A 220 12.62 -38.27 66.61
C LYS A 220 12.04 -39.42 67.44
N GLU A 221 11.57 -40.50 66.80
CA GLU A 221 11.04 -41.69 67.48
C GLU A 221 12.14 -42.50 68.20
N LYS A 222 13.41 -42.44 67.76
CA LYS A 222 14.54 -43.10 68.42
C LYS A 222 15.08 -42.39 69.66
N HIS A 223 14.70 -41.13 69.89
CA HIS A 223 15.23 -40.30 70.98
C HIS A 223 14.15 -39.80 71.95
N LEU A 224 12.93 -40.34 71.94
CA LEU A 224 12.03 -40.16 73.08
C LEU A 224 12.46 -41.13 74.21
N PRO A 225 12.81 -40.63 75.41
CA PRO A 225 12.99 -41.51 76.55
C PRO A 225 11.63 -42.10 76.92
N SER A 226 11.58 -43.42 77.06
CA SER A 226 10.47 -44.12 77.68
C SER A 226 10.31 -43.59 79.11
N ILE A 227 9.19 -42.93 79.38
CA ILE A 227 8.70 -42.68 80.73
C ILE A 227 8.25 -44.02 81.32
#